data_AF-A0A6N2L8A3-F1
#
_entry.id   AF-A0A6N2L8A3-F1
#
_cell.length_a   1.000
_cell.length_b   1.000
_cell.length_c   1.000
_cell.angle_alpha   90.00
_cell.angle_beta   90.00
_cell.angle_gamma   90.00
#
_symmetry.space_group_name_H-M   'P 1'
#
loop_
_entity.id
_entity.type
_entity.pdbx_description
1 polymer ?
#
loop_
_entity_poly.entity_id
_entity_poly.type
_entity_poly.pdbx_seq_one_letter_code
_entity_poly.pdbx_strand_id
1 'polypeptide(L)'
;MDHVLVSSISLIALDSWYMRIYFCCSESSFSHDTARDLQRLTGDNTSKVGHLSMKEIKELGVHHQSAQDFHNHTVPTIEEALMLVSSSVQQVILDAKVGPPSYEKGLAKDILAVVERLQCQNCLIWAKSDNLARDIIKLKSNVMVGYIVMVDPDTGIKMKLLRMKDAGVVGVYHPLIDEKLVAILHRRKKKAYAWTVDDVDSMRKLLFEHVDAVVTNNPSLLQQLMQDIRTECREEGFSSPRR
;
A
#
# COMPACT_ATOMS: atom_id res chain seq x y z
N MET A 1 6.02 -20.50 -25.01
CA MET A 1 6.77 -19.22 -25.04
C MET A 1 6.15 -18.38 -23.95
N ASP A 2 6.65 -18.57 -22.74
CA ASP A 2 6.07 -18.01 -21.53
C ASP A 2 6.54 -16.57 -21.41
N HIS A 3 5.66 -15.64 -21.78
CA HIS A 3 5.90 -14.22 -21.60
C HIS A 3 5.78 -13.88 -20.11
N VAL A 4 6.89 -14.00 -19.39
CA VAL A 4 7.02 -13.59 -18.00
C VAL A 4 7.02 -12.05 -17.97
N LEU A 5 5.87 -11.46 -17.65
CA LEU A 5 5.69 -10.01 -17.49
C LEU A 5 5.78 -9.67 -16.02
N VAL A 6 6.56 -8.64 -15.69
CA VAL A 6 7.05 -8.46 -14.32
C VAL A 6 6.45 -7.09 -13.76
N SER A 7 5.65 -7.01 -12.65
CA SER A 7 5.32 -5.92 -11.62
C SER A 7 5.34 -6.15 -10.03
N SER A 8 5.62 -5.19 -9.14
CA SER A 8 5.72 -5.41 -7.68
C SER A 8 4.47 -4.98 -6.93
N ILE A 9 4.04 -5.79 -5.96
CA ILE A 9 2.84 -5.54 -5.18
C ILE A 9 3.19 -5.57 -3.69
N SER A 10 3.23 -4.40 -3.05
CA SER A 10 3.28 -4.34 -1.60
C SER A 10 1.88 -4.54 -1.06
N LEU A 11 1.70 -5.55 -0.24
CA LEU A 11 0.45 -5.79 0.47
C LEU A 11 0.44 -4.96 1.75
N ILE A 12 -0.71 -4.40 2.04
CA ILE A 12 -0.90 -3.50 3.16
C ILE A 12 -2.14 -3.95 3.91
N ALA A 13 -1.98 -4.53 5.09
CA ALA A 13 -3.08 -5.00 5.92
C ALA A 13 -3.58 -3.89 6.85
N LEU A 14 -4.87 -3.58 6.78
CA LEU A 14 -5.55 -2.61 7.64
C LEU A 14 -6.38 -3.32 8.72
N ASP A 15 -5.98 -3.17 9.99
CA ASP A 15 -6.71 -3.66 11.16
C ASP A 15 -7.26 -2.51 11.98
N SER A 16 -8.59 -2.35 11.96
CA SER A 16 -9.35 -1.33 12.66
C SER A 16 -9.01 0.12 12.32
N TRP A 17 -7.72 0.53 12.24
CA TRP A 17 -7.12 1.81 11.82
C TRP A 17 -5.60 1.71 11.44
N TYR A 18 -5.02 0.50 11.35
CA TYR A 18 -3.55 0.31 11.37
C TYR A 18 -2.99 -0.55 10.29
N MET A 19 -1.78 -0.21 9.87
CA MET A 19 -1.21 -0.73 8.65
C MET A 19 0.00 -1.65 8.88
N ARG A 20 -0.05 -2.89 8.37
CA ARG A 20 1.13 -3.76 8.23
C ARG A 20 1.49 -3.89 6.75
N ILE A 21 2.72 -3.52 6.39
CA ILE A 21 3.24 -3.73 5.04
C ILE A 21 3.83 -5.14 4.96
N TYR A 22 3.22 -5.98 4.14
CA TYR A 22 3.76 -7.25 3.70
C TYR A 22 4.32 -7.07 2.30
N PHE A 23 5.59 -7.38 2.09
CA PHE A 23 6.16 -7.39 0.75
C PHE A 23 5.83 -8.70 0.08
N CYS A 24 5.22 -8.63 -1.10
CA CYS A 24 4.89 -9.81 -1.88
C CYS A 24 5.52 -9.66 -3.25
N CYS A 25 6.21 -10.71 -3.69
CA CYS A 25 6.64 -10.82 -5.08
C CYS A 25 5.61 -11.68 -5.80
N SER A 26 4.72 -11.10 -6.59
CA SER A 26 4.18 -11.83 -7.75
C SER A 26 5.32 -12.02 -8.77
N GLU A 27 5.12 -12.79 -9.85
CA GLU A 27 6.10 -13.03 -10.94
C GLU A 27 6.52 -11.76 -11.67
N SER A 28 7.04 -10.75 -10.94
CA SER A 28 6.67 -9.39 -11.27
C SER A 28 7.45 -8.17 -10.64
N SER A 29 8.04 -7.28 -11.49
CA SER A 29 9.01 -6.13 -11.50
C SER A 29 8.87 -4.94 -10.57
N PHE A 30 10.02 -4.39 -10.20
CA PHE A 30 10.13 -3.55 -9.02
C PHE A 30 10.40 -2.07 -9.32
N SER A 31 9.74 -1.19 -8.56
CA SER A 31 10.07 0.23 -8.39
C SER A 31 11.26 0.44 -7.44
N HIS A 32 11.82 1.65 -7.41
CA HIS A 32 12.98 2.02 -6.59
C HIS A 32 12.85 1.68 -5.09
N ASP A 33 11.68 1.90 -4.47
CA ASP A 33 11.48 1.57 -3.05
C ASP A 33 11.49 0.07 -2.81
N THR A 34 10.85 -0.69 -3.70
CA THR A 34 10.79 -2.13 -3.58
C THR A 34 12.16 -2.78 -3.83
N ALA A 35 13.03 -2.16 -4.65
CA ALA A 35 14.43 -2.56 -4.80
C ALA A 35 15.22 -2.31 -3.50
N ARG A 36 15.02 -1.16 -2.84
CA ARG A 36 15.62 -0.86 -1.52
C ARG A 36 15.13 -1.84 -0.46
N ASP A 37 13.86 -2.23 -0.48
CA ASP A 37 13.29 -3.19 0.46
C ASP A 37 13.82 -4.60 0.24
N LEU A 38 13.99 -5.05 -1.01
CA LEU A 38 14.64 -6.34 -1.27
C LEU A 38 16.12 -6.29 -0.89
N GLN A 39 16.84 -5.22 -1.22
CA GLN A 39 18.23 -5.00 -0.78
C GLN A 39 18.36 -5.05 0.74
N ARG A 40 17.37 -4.53 1.47
CA ARG A 40 17.32 -4.60 2.94
C ARG A 40 17.03 -6.02 3.45
N LEU A 41 16.18 -6.77 2.75
CA LEU A 41 15.83 -8.15 3.11
C LEU A 41 16.93 -9.16 2.75
N THR A 42 17.70 -8.91 1.70
CA THR A 42 18.72 -9.84 1.17
C THR A 42 20.15 -9.38 1.45
N GLY A 43 20.35 -8.13 1.89
CA GLY A 43 21.64 -7.46 2.09
C GLY A 43 22.53 -7.34 0.84
N ASP A 44 22.01 -7.73 -0.33
CA ASP A 44 22.73 -7.62 -1.60
C ASP A 44 22.33 -6.33 -2.32
N ASN A 45 23.23 -5.35 -2.28
CA ASN A 45 23.07 -4.04 -2.92
C ASN A 45 23.18 -4.07 -4.46
N THR A 46 23.52 -5.21 -5.06
CA THR A 46 23.73 -5.34 -6.52
C THR A 46 22.52 -5.90 -7.26
N SER A 47 21.61 -6.57 -6.55
CA SER A 47 20.48 -7.28 -7.14
C SER A 47 19.35 -6.34 -7.59
N LYS A 48 19.09 -6.31 -8.90
CA LYS A 48 17.93 -5.63 -9.49
C LYS A 48 16.81 -6.64 -9.71
N VAL A 49 15.85 -6.69 -8.78
CA VAL A 49 14.76 -7.69 -8.73
C VAL A 49 14.04 -7.90 -10.07
N GLY A 50 13.87 -6.84 -10.87
CA GLY A 50 13.23 -6.92 -12.19
C GLY A 50 13.95 -7.76 -13.25
N HIS A 51 15.18 -8.20 -12.98
CA HIS A 51 15.96 -9.10 -13.84
C HIS A 51 16.01 -10.54 -13.31
N LEU A 52 15.33 -10.82 -12.19
CA LEU A 52 15.36 -12.11 -11.52
C LEU A 52 14.05 -12.86 -11.76
N SER A 53 14.17 -14.14 -12.09
CA SER A 53 13.08 -15.11 -12.07
C SER A 53 12.58 -15.36 -10.66
N MET A 54 11.37 -15.91 -10.51
CA MET A 54 10.86 -16.31 -9.20
C MET A 54 11.72 -17.34 -8.49
N LYS A 55 12.42 -18.17 -9.26
CA LYS A 55 13.39 -19.11 -8.70
C LYS A 55 14.54 -18.36 -8.04
N GLU A 56 15.12 -17.38 -8.74
CA GLU A 56 16.20 -16.53 -8.21
C GLU A 56 15.71 -15.68 -7.01
N ILE A 57 14.49 -15.14 -7.04
CA ILE A 57 13.91 -14.39 -5.90
C ILE A 57 13.72 -15.28 -4.68
N LYS A 58 13.26 -16.53 -4.85
CA LYS A 58 13.13 -17.49 -3.75
C LYS A 58 14.48 -17.89 -3.17
N GLU A 59 15.52 -17.99 -4.01
CA GLU A 59 16.89 -18.31 -3.59
C GLU A 59 17.57 -17.14 -2.85
N LEU A 60 17.26 -15.88 -3.19
CA LEU A 60 17.80 -14.70 -2.50
C LEU A 60 17.45 -14.62 -1.00
N GLY A 61 16.26 -15.09 -0.61
CA GLY A 61 15.83 -15.10 0.80
C GLY A 61 16.60 -16.09 1.69
N VAL A 62 17.41 -16.98 1.10
CA VAL A 62 18.12 -18.04 1.83
C VAL A 62 19.51 -17.58 2.32
N HIS A 63 20.11 -16.57 1.70
CA HIS A 63 21.57 -16.32 1.78
C HIS A 63 22.04 -15.21 2.73
N HIS A 64 21.17 -14.45 3.40
CA HIS A 64 21.60 -13.39 4.31
C HIS A 64 20.82 -13.38 5.62
N GLN A 65 21.46 -13.94 6.65
CA GLN A 65 20.94 -14.02 8.01
C GLN A 65 21.87 -13.22 8.93
N SER A 66 21.47 -12.01 9.31
CA SER A 66 22.00 -11.38 10.53
C SER A 66 21.10 -11.76 11.70
N ALA A 67 21.74 -12.29 12.74
CA ALA A 67 21.11 -12.90 13.90
C ALA A 67 20.14 -11.96 14.65
N GLN A 68 18.83 -12.18 14.45
CA GLN A 68 17.78 -12.13 15.48
C GLN A 68 16.45 -12.55 14.82
N ASP A 69 16.06 -13.80 15.07
CA ASP A 69 14.69 -14.34 15.03
C ASP A 69 13.84 -14.21 13.75
N PHE A 70 14.43 -14.16 12.57
CA PHE A 70 13.70 -14.44 11.32
C PHE A 70 14.08 -15.83 10.79
N HIS A 71 13.31 -16.85 11.20
CA HIS A 71 13.36 -18.19 10.62
C HIS A 71 13.27 -18.12 9.08
N ASN A 72 13.89 -19.08 8.35
CA ASN A 72 13.81 -19.31 6.90
C ASN A 72 12.47 -18.91 6.22
N HIS A 73 12.27 -17.63 5.88
CA HIS A 73 11.09 -17.19 5.13
C HIS A 73 11.51 -16.84 3.70
N THR A 74 11.09 -17.68 2.75
CA THR A 74 11.09 -17.34 1.32
C THR A 74 10.16 -16.17 1.08
N VAL A 75 10.49 -15.29 0.12
CA VAL A 75 9.59 -14.20 -0.28
C VAL A 75 8.26 -14.78 -0.77
N PRO A 76 7.12 -14.46 -0.14
CA PRO A 76 5.84 -15.04 -0.51
C PRO A 76 5.34 -14.47 -1.83
N THR A 77 4.62 -15.30 -2.57
CA THR A 77 3.78 -14.87 -3.69
C THR A 77 2.63 -14.00 -3.19
N ILE A 78 2.05 -13.19 -4.08
CA ILE A 78 0.83 -12.44 -3.76
C ILE A 78 -0.31 -13.37 -3.33
N GLU A 79 -0.40 -14.57 -3.90
CA GLU A 79 -1.44 -15.55 -3.57
C GLU A 79 -1.25 -16.08 -2.15
N GLU A 80 -0.04 -16.53 -1.83
CA GLU A 80 0.31 -17.01 -0.48
C GLU A 80 0.06 -15.93 0.56
N ALA A 81 0.49 -14.70 0.31
CA ALA A 81 0.28 -13.60 1.23
C ALA A 81 -1.20 -13.25 1.41
N LEU A 82 -1.97 -13.17 0.33
CA LEU A 82 -3.41 -12.90 0.41
C LEU A 82 -4.15 -14.01 1.16
N MET A 83 -3.81 -15.29 0.94
CA MET A 83 -4.38 -16.41 1.69
C MET A 83 -4.08 -16.33 3.18
N LEU A 84 -2.90 -15.82 3.57
CA LEU A 84 -2.50 -15.69 4.98
C LEU A 84 -3.18 -14.52 5.69
N VAL A 85 -3.39 -13.39 5.00
CA VAL A 85 -3.78 -12.12 5.65
C VAL A 85 -5.24 -11.73 5.44
N SER A 86 -5.83 -12.05 4.28
CA SER A 86 -7.12 -11.45 3.86
C SER A 86 -8.27 -11.73 4.82
N SER A 87 -8.32 -12.91 5.45
CA SER A 87 -9.36 -13.28 6.41
C SER A 87 -9.18 -12.64 7.80
N SER A 88 -7.99 -12.12 8.09
CA SER A 88 -7.60 -11.66 9.42
C SER A 88 -7.66 -10.15 9.56
N VAL A 89 -7.90 -9.42 8.46
CA VAL A 89 -7.78 -7.97 8.40
C VAL A 89 -9.01 -7.32 7.79
N GLN A 90 -9.27 -6.07 8.15
CA GLN A 90 -10.44 -5.34 7.65
C GLN A 90 -10.32 -4.97 6.17
N GLN A 91 -9.12 -4.62 5.72
CA GLN A 91 -8.86 -4.30 4.32
C GLN A 91 -7.42 -4.64 3.95
N VAL A 92 -7.23 -5.11 2.73
CA VAL A 92 -5.91 -5.33 2.15
C VAL A 92 -5.69 -4.32 1.02
N ILE A 93 -4.63 -3.53 1.07
CA ILE A 93 -4.22 -2.67 -0.05
C ILE A 93 -3.12 -3.36 -0.85
N LEU A 94 -3.37 -3.52 -2.15
CA LEU A 94 -2.40 -4.00 -3.12
C LEU A 94 -1.78 -2.78 -3.80
N ASP A 95 -0.55 -2.43 -3.41
CA ASP A 95 0.26 -1.37 -4.00
C ASP A 95 0.93 -1.82 -5.28
N ALA A 96 0.25 -1.59 -6.41
CA ALA A 96 0.71 -2.02 -7.71
C ALA A 96 1.72 -1.03 -8.29
N LYS A 97 2.93 -1.53 -8.54
CA LYS A 97 4.05 -0.76 -9.09
C LYS A 97 4.36 -1.18 -10.51
N VAL A 98 4.65 -0.16 -11.32
CA VAL A 98 4.95 -0.28 -12.75
C VAL A 98 6.45 -0.15 -12.94
N GLY A 99 7.06 -1.05 -13.71
CA GLY A 99 8.49 -1.01 -14.01
C GLY A 99 8.86 -1.85 -15.24
N PRO A 100 10.09 -1.69 -15.76
CA PRO A 100 10.60 -2.51 -16.85
C PRO A 100 10.68 -4.00 -16.46
N PRO A 101 10.64 -4.93 -17.44
CA PRO A 101 10.55 -4.69 -18.88
C PRO A 101 9.12 -4.49 -19.39
N SER A 102 8.12 -4.75 -18.56
CA SER A 102 6.72 -4.94 -18.97
C SER A 102 5.84 -3.70 -18.78
N TYR A 103 6.25 -2.81 -17.90
CA TYR A 103 5.49 -1.62 -17.51
C TYR A 103 4.03 -2.00 -17.18
N GLU A 104 3.04 -1.28 -17.71
CA GLU A 104 1.61 -1.57 -17.47
C GLU A 104 1.05 -2.75 -18.27
N LYS A 105 1.83 -3.35 -19.18
CA LYS A 105 1.30 -4.36 -20.12
C LYS A 105 0.85 -5.61 -19.36
N GLY A 106 -0.44 -5.93 -19.44
CA GLY A 106 -1.04 -7.12 -18.82
C GLY A 106 -1.39 -6.95 -17.34
N LEU A 107 -0.66 -6.09 -16.62
CA LEU A 107 -0.69 -5.96 -15.17
C LEU A 107 -2.09 -5.79 -14.56
N ALA A 108 -2.93 -4.93 -15.13
CA ALA A 108 -4.28 -4.72 -14.62
C ALA A 108 -5.12 -6.01 -14.63
N LYS A 109 -4.98 -6.85 -15.67
CA LYS A 109 -5.69 -8.13 -15.78
C LYS A 109 -5.12 -9.15 -14.81
N ASP A 110 -3.80 -9.20 -14.65
CA ASP A 110 -3.14 -10.16 -13.79
C ASP A 110 -3.50 -9.94 -12.31
N ILE A 111 -3.51 -8.68 -11.86
CA ILE A 111 -3.96 -8.33 -10.49
C ILE A 111 -5.41 -8.73 -10.28
N LEU A 112 -6.30 -8.40 -11.22
CA LEU A 112 -7.72 -8.72 -11.09
C LEU A 112 -7.95 -10.24 -11.09
N ALA A 113 -7.24 -10.99 -11.92
CA ALA A 113 -7.32 -12.45 -11.94
C ALA A 113 -6.94 -13.07 -10.58
N VAL A 114 -5.90 -12.55 -9.92
CA VAL A 114 -5.52 -12.98 -8.56
C VAL A 114 -6.62 -12.66 -7.55
N VAL A 115 -7.11 -11.42 -7.54
CA VAL A 115 -8.15 -10.96 -6.59
C VAL A 115 -9.45 -11.73 -6.76
N GLU A 116 -9.87 -11.99 -8.00
CA GLU A 116 -11.08 -12.76 -8.32
C GLU A 116 -10.95 -14.22 -7.94
N ARG A 117 -9.84 -14.87 -8.30
CA ARG A 117 -9.58 -16.28 -8.00
C ARG A 117 -9.53 -16.54 -6.49
N LEU A 118 -8.96 -15.61 -5.72
CA LEU A 118 -8.90 -15.71 -4.25
C LEU A 118 -10.13 -15.12 -3.56
N GLN A 119 -11.11 -14.61 -4.32
CA GLN A 119 -12.32 -13.99 -3.81
C GLN A 119 -12.06 -12.90 -2.76
N CYS A 120 -10.99 -12.11 -2.90
CA CYS A 120 -10.60 -11.11 -1.91
C CYS A 120 -11.57 -9.91 -1.90
N GLN A 121 -12.63 -10.01 -1.09
CA GLN A 121 -13.68 -8.99 -1.00
C GLN A 121 -13.23 -7.70 -0.30
N ASN A 122 -12.22 -7.81 0.56
CA ASN A 122 -11.65 -6.67 1.30
C ASN A 122 -10.41 -6.09 0.62
N CYS A 123 -10.13 -6.43 -0.64
CA CYS A 123 -9.00 -5.88 -1.39
C CYS A 123 -9.32 -4.47 -1.95
N LEU A 124 -8.34 -3.58 -1.82
CA LEU A 124 -8.23 -2.27 -2.48
C LEU A 124 -6.99 -2.33 -3.36
N ILE A 125 -7.09 -1.99 -4.64
CA ILE A 125 -5.90 -1.85 -5.49
C ILE A 125 -5.59 -0.36 -5.61
N TRP A 126 -4.38 0.05 -5.29
CA TRP A 126 -3.94 1.43 -5.56
C TRP A 126 -2.61 1.43 -6.31
N ALA A 127 -2.34 2.50 -7.05
CA ALA A 127 -1.13 2.61 -7.85
C ALA A 127 -0.67 4.07 -7.98
N LYS A 128 0.66 4.26 -8.06
CA LYS A 128 1.24 5.54 -8.48
C LYS A 128 0.97 5.83 -9.97
N SER A 129 0.95 4.80 -10.82
CA SER A 129 0.61 4.97 -12.25
C SER A 129 -0.88 5.22 -12.44
N ASP A 130 -1.21 6.43 -12.90
CA ASP A 130 -2.57 6.80 -13.29
C ASP A 130 -3.12 5.90 -14.41
N ASN A 131 -2.26 5.41 -15.31
CA ASN A 131 -2.67 4.55 -16.40
C ASN A 131 -3.13 3.20 -15.86
N LEU A 132 -2.36 2.60 -14.95
CA LEU A 132 -2.71 1.33 -14.33
C LEU A 132 -4.04 1.44 -13.55
N ALA A 133 -4.19 2.46 -12.71
CA ALA A 133 -5.43 2.68 -11.96
C ALA A 133 -6.64 2.88 -12.89
N ARG A 134 -6.49 3.64 -13.99
CA ARG A 134 -7.55 3.80 -15.00
C ARG A 134 -7.88 2.50 -15.70
N ASP A 135 -6.89 1.68 -16.04
CA ASP A 135 -7.12 0.43 -16.75
C ASP A 135 -7.86 -0.58 -15.86
N ILE A 136 -7.54 -0.66 -14.57
CA ILE A 136 -8.31 -1.44 -13.59
C ILE A 136 -9.77 -0.95 -13.52
N ILE A 137 -10.00 0.36 -13.42
CA ILE A 137 -11.35 0.95 -13.41
C ILE A 137 -12.13 0.63 -14.70
N LYS A 138 -11.46 0.68 -15.86
CA LYS A 138 -12.09 0.38 -17.17
C LYS A 138 -12.51 -1.08 -17.30
N LEU A 139 -11.80 -2.00 -16.66
CA LEU A 139 -12.14 -3.43 -16.67
C LEU A 139 -13.41 -3.75 -15.85
N LYS A 140 -14.03 -2.75 -15.21
CA LYS A 140 -15.34 -2.84 -14.52
C LYS A 140 -15.41 -3.95 -13.47
N SER A 141 -14.32 -4.14 -12.72
CA SER A 141 -14.36 -5.01 -11.54
C SER A 141 -15.06 -4.31 -10.37
N ASN A 142 -15.55 -5.10 -9.41
CA ASN A 142 -16.12 -4.60 -8.15
C ASN A 142 -15.03 -4.21 -7.12
N VAL A 143 -13.75 -4.26 -7.49
CA VAL A 143 -12.64 -3.99 -6.58
C VAL A 143 -12.51 -2.48 -6.38
N MET A 144 -12.28 -2.05 -5.13
CA MET A 144 -12.03 -0.65 -4.85
C MET A 144 -10.69 -0.24 -5.47
N VAL A 145 -10.64 0.94 -6.10
CA VAL A 145 -9.41 1.47 -6.70
C VAL A 145 -8.98 2.79 -6.04
N GLY A 146 -7.69 2.92 -5.76
CA GLY A 146 -7.04 4.12 -5.27
C GLY A 146 -5.98 4.68 -6.22
N TYR A 147 -5.73 5.99 -6.14
CA TYR A 147 -4.63 6.64 -6.83
C TYR A 147 -3.86 7.56 -5.89
N ILE A 148 -2.63 7.87 -6.26
CA ILE A 148 -1.71 8.62 -5.42
C ILE A 148 -1.75 10.13 -5.72
N VAL A 149 -1.69 10.99 -4.71
CA VAL A 149 -1.51 12.44 -4.84
C VAL A 149 -0.26 12.84 -4.08
N MET A 150 0.71 13.38 -4.82
CA MET A 150 1.96 13.91 -4.27
C MET A 150 2.41 15.12 -5.06
N VAL A 151 3.49 15.75 -4.60
CA VAL A 151 4.30 16.61 -5.44
C VAL A 151 5.23 15.70 -6.23
N ASP A 152 5.17 15.78 -7.54
CA ASP A 152 6.05 15.02 -8.41
C ASP A 152 7.51 15.47 -8.16
N PRO A 153 8.43 14.56 -7.80
CA PRO A 153 9.77 14.93 -7.38
C PRO A 153 10.63 15.45 -8.53
N ASP A 154 10.32 15.05 -9.77
CA ASP A 154 11.11 15.41 -10.96
C ASP A 154 10.69 16.79 -11.50
N THR A 155 9.39 17.10 -11.42
CA THR A 155 8.81 18.32 -11.98
C THR A 155 8.43 19.37 -10.93
N GLY A 156 8.33 18.98 -9.65
CA GLY A 156 7.82 19.83 -8.58
C GLY A 156 6.32 20.12 -8.66
N ILE A 157 5.60 19.50 -9.60
CA ILE A 157 4.18 19.79 -9.84
C ILE A 157 3.32 19.01 -8.86
N LYS A 158 2.46 19.71 -8.11
CA LYS A 158 1.42 19.08 -7.28
C LYS A 158 0.35 18.44 -8.17
N MET A 159 0.15 17.14 -8.01
CA MET A 159 -0.91 16.42 -8.73
C MET A 159 -2.30 16.95 -8.35
N LYS A 160 -3.21 17.03 -9.34
CA LYS A 160 -4.60 17.44 -9.11
C LYS A 160 -5.30 16.42 -8.21
N LEU A 161 -5.91 16.92 -7.12
CA LEU A 161 -6.54 16.11 -6.07
C LEU A 161 -7.66 15.21 -6.61
N LEU A 162 -8.57 15.73 -7.43
CA LEU A 162 -9.79 15.04 -7.89
C LEU A 162 -9.73 14.60 -9.36
N ARG A 163 -8.55 14.17 -9.83
CA ARG A 163 -8.32 13.85 -11.26
C ARG A 163 -8.91 12.51 -11.73
N MET A 164 -9.36 11.66 -10.81
CA MET A 164 -9.90 10.33 -11.12
C MET A 164 -11.26 10.15 -10.46
N LYS A 165 -12.32 10.32 -11.25
CA LYS A 165 -13.72 10.35 -10.79
C LYS A 165 -14.13 9.02 -10.14
N ASP A 166 -13.81 7.91 -10.78
CA ASP A 166 -14.34 6.59 -10.42
C ASP A 166 -13.49 5.82 -9.39
N ALA A 167 -12.40 6.41 -8.90
CA ALA A 167 -11.62 5.85 -7.79
C ALA A 167 -12.28 6.13 -6.43
N GLY A 168 -12.30 5.15 -5.54
CA GLY A 168 -12.89 5.27 -4.20
C GLY A 168 -11.94 5.84 -3.14
N VAL A 169 -10.63 5.78 -3.38
CA VAL A 169 -9.59 6.17 -2.42
C VAL A 169 -8.59 7.12 -3.07
N VAL A 170 -8.09 8.06 -2.28
CA VAL A 170 -6.95 8.90 -2.65
C VAL A 170 -5.85 8.70 -1.61
N GLY A 171 -4.74 8.10 -2.03
CA GLY A 171 -3.52 8.00 -1.22
C GLY A 171 -2.74 9.32 -1.31
N VAL A 172 -2.70 10.11 -0.26
CA VAL A 172 -2.10 11.45 -0.25
C VAL A 172 -0.79 11.45 0.53
N TYR A 173 0.25 12.06 -0.04
CA TYR A 173 1.50 12.30 0.66
C TYR A 173 1.22 13.17 1.90
N HIS A 174 1.55 12.66 3.08
CA HIS A 174 1.02 13.17 4.35
C HIS A 174 1.22 14.67 4.62
N PRO A 175 2.32 15.34 4.21
CA PRO A 175 2.50 16.77 4.44
C PRO A 175 1.52 17.64 3.64
N LEU A 176 0.87 17.08 2.60
CA LEU A 176 -0.14 17.79 1.83
C LEU A 176 -1.53 17.76 2.46
N ILE A 177 -1.72 17.00 3.54
CA ILE A 177 -3.03 16.77 4.17
C ILE A 177 -3.33 17.87 5.20
N ASP A 178 -4.54 18.41 5.08
CA ASP A 178 -5.20 19.31 6.01
C ASP A 178 -6.72 19.01 6.05
N GLU A 179 -7.43 19.61 7.00
CA GLU A 179 -8.87 19.43 7.21
C GLU A 179 -9.67 19.68 5.92
N LYS A 180 -9.27 20.73 5.19
CA LYS A 180 -9.94 21.17 3.97
C LYS A 180 -9.83 20.13 2.88
N LEU A 181 -8.66 19.53 2.71
CA LEU A 181 -8.42 18.46 1.75
C LEU A 181 -9.28 17.24 2.09
N VAL A 182 -9.28 16.81 3.35
CA VAL A 182 -10.05 15.65 3.80
C VAL A 182 -11.55 15.90 3.59
N ALA A 183 -12.05 17.07 3.98
CA ALA A 183 -13.43 17.47 3.77
C ALA A 183 -13.82 17.50 2.28
N ILE A 184 -12.93 17.93 1.38
CA ILE A 184 -13.17 17.89 -0.07
C ILE A 184 -13.30 16.45 -0.56
N LEU A 185 -12.44 15.53 -0.10
CA LEU A 185 -12.49 14.12 -0.49
C LEU A 185 -13.77 13.45 0.02
N HIS A 186 -14.12 13.63 1.29
CA HIS A 186 -15.33 13.07 1.89
C HIS A 186 -16.61 13.59 1.21
N ARG A 187 -16.70 14.89 0.90
CA ARG A 187 -17.83 15.46 0.12
C ARG A 187 -17.96 14.84 -1.28
N ARG A 188 -16.86 14.33 -1.83
CA ARG A 188 -16.83 13.62 -3.11
C ARG A 188 -16.95 12.10 -2.97
N LYS A 189 -17.30 11.61 -1.77
CA LYS A 189 -17.43 10.17 -1.44
C LYS A 189 -16.14 9.39 -1.70
N LYS A 190 -14.99 10.02 -1.44
CA LYS A 190 -13.65 9.41 -1.53
C LYS A 190 -13.04 9.34 -0.15
N LYS A 191 -12.32 8.26 0.13
CA LYS A 191 -11.50 8.12 1.35
C LYS A 191 -10.13 8.76 1.17
N ALA A 192 -9.59 9.36 2.23
CA ALA A 192 -8.28 9.98 2.31
C ALA A 192 -7.31 9.08 3.07
N TYR A 193 -6.35 8.46 2.38
CA TYR A 193 -5.34 7.60 2.98
C TYR A 193 -4.00 8.32 3.01
N ALA A 194 -3.40 8.53 4.17
CA ALA A 194 -2.12 9.22 4.31
C ALA A 194 -0.95 8.25 4.14
N TRP A 195 0.12 8.63 3.43
CA TRP A 195 1.33 7.81 3.32
C TRP A 195 2.63 8.65 3.21
N THR A 196 3.80 8.12 3.59
CA THR A 196 4.02 7.16 4.70
C THR A 196 4.32 7.99 5.94
N VAL A 197 3.74 7.64 7.09
CA VAL A 197 3.73 8.47 8.30
C VAL A 197 4.43 7.72 9.42
N ASP A 198 5.61 8.18 9.82
CA ASP A 198 6.44 7.48 10.80
C ASP A 198 6.81 8.33 12.03
N ASP A 199 6.34 9.59 12.09
CA ASP A 199 6.53 10.50 13.23
C ASP A 199 5.22 10.79 13.99
N VAL A 200 5.35 10.98 15.31
CA VAL A 200 4.22 11.17 16.23
C VAL A 200 3.40 12.42 15.90
N ASP A 201 4.06 13.52 15.55
CA ASP A 201 3.40 14.80 15.29
C ASP A 201 2.49 14.71 14.06
N SER A 202 3.00 14.12 12.97
CA SER A 202 2.20 13.87 11.77
C SER A 202 1.08 12.87 12.04
N MET A 203 1.34 11.78 12.75
CA MET A 203 0.29 10.81 13.12
C MET A 203 -0.84 11.49 13.90
N ARG A 204 -0.50 12.26 14.95
CA ARG A 204 -1.48 12.97 15.78
C ARG A 204 -2.28 13.96 14.95
N LYS A 205 -1.59 14.78 14.14
CA LYS A 205 -2.25 15.74 13.24
C LYS A 205 -3.27 15.02 12.36
N LEU A 206 -2.88 13.97 11.65
CA LEU A 206 -3.75 13.28 10.69
C LEU A 206 -4.98 12.63 11.35
N LEU A 207 -4.84 12.15 12.59
CA LEU A 207 -5.98 11.66 13.37
C LEU A 207 -7.01 12.78 13.65
N PHE A 208 -6.54 13.99 13.96
CA PHE A 208 -7.41 15.17 14.11
C PHE A 208 -8.00 15.64 12.78
N GLU A 209 -7.27 15.52 11.68
CA GLU A 209 -7.77 15.84 10.33
C GLU A 209 -8.76 14.80 9.78
N HIS A 210 -9.07 13.74 10.55
CA HIS A 210 -10.02 12.69 10.20
C HIS A 210 -9.69 11.95 8.89
N VAL A 211 -8.41 11.67 8.63
CA VAL A 211 -8.05 10.76 7.54
C VAL A 211 -8.67 9.38 7.75
N ASP A 212 -8.96 8.65 6.68
CA ASP A 212 -9.62 7.34 6.76
C ASP A 212 -8.64 6.19 7.03
N ALA A 213 -7.36 6.38 6.70
CA ALA A 213 -6.29 5.43 7.01
C ALA A 213 -4.92 6.12 7.04
N VAL A 214 -4.00 5.58 7.83
CA VAL A 214 -2.60 6.01 7.89
C VAL A 214 -1.71 4.85 7.52
N VAL A 215 -0.86 5.07 6.51
CA VAL A 215 0.17 4.16 6.07
C VAL A 215 1.44 4.44 6.85
N THR A 216 1.89 3.50 7.67
CA THR A 216 3.05 3.64 8.57
C THR A 216 3.91 2.37 8.59
N ASN A 217 5.21 2.55 8.86
CA ASN A 217 6.13 1.47 9.22
C ASN A 217 6.08 1.15 10.72
N ASN A 218 5.41 1.97 11.54
CA ASN A 218 5.32 1.81 12.98
C ASN A 218 3.85 1.72 13.46
N PRO A 219 3.15 0.61 13.16
CA PRO A 219 1.74 0.45 13.53
C PRO A 219 1.52 0.45 15.04
N SER A 220 2.45 -0.09 15.83
CA SER A 220 2.35 -0.11 17.30
C SER A 220 2.38 1.29 17.90
N LEU A 221 3.22 2.19 17.37
CA LEU A 221 3.29 3.57 17.82
C LEU A 221 1.99 4.32 17.56
N LEU A 222 1.46 4.22 16.34
CA LEU A 222 0.18 4.86 16.04
C LEU A 222 -0.92 4.26 16.98
N GLN A 223 -0.90 2.94 17.29
CA GLN A 223 -1.89 2.26 18.15
C GLN A 223 -1.91 2.85 19.55
N GLN A 224 -0.73 2.99 20.12
CA GLN A 224 -0.55 3.64 21.40
C GLN A 224 -1.10 5.07 21.35
N LEU A 225 -0.73 5.86 20.33
CA LEU A 225 -1.20 7.23 20.20
C LEU A 225 -2.72 7.36 20.11
N MET A 226 -3.41 6.48 19.37
CA MET A 226 -4.88 6.48 19.35
C MET A 226 -5.49 6.11 20.70
N GLN A 227 -4.84 5.24 21.46
CA GLN A 227 -5.31 4.87 22.79
C GLN A 227 -5.10 6.00 23.80
N ASP A 228 -3.97 6.71 23.70
CA ASP A 228 -3.65 7.87 24.52
C ASP A 228 -4.67 8.99 24.28
N ILE A 229 -4.90 9.36 23.00
CA ILE A 229 -5.91 10.37 22.62
C ILE A 229 -7.31 9.99 23.13
N ARG A 230 -7.70 8.71 23.03
CA ARG A 230 -9.00 8.25 23.57
C ARG A 230 -9.10 8.38 25.08
N THR A 231 -8.00 8.20 25.79
CA THR A 231 -7.94 8.30 27.24
C THR A 231 -8.03 9.77 27.65
N GLU A 232 -7.23 10.64 27.03
CA GLU A 232 -7.29 12.11 27.20
C GLU A 232 -8.71 12.65 26.97
N CYS A 233 -9.37 12.30 25.86
CA CYS A 233 -10.75 12.73 25.60
C CYS A 233 -11.75 12.29 26.68
N ARG A 234 -11.57 11.09 27.26
CA ARG A 234 -12.45 10.59 28.33
C ARG A 234 -12.22 11.32 29.64
N GLU A 235 -10.97 11.60 29.98
CA GLU A 235 -10.60 12.35 31.17
C GLU A 235 -11.10 13.80 31.13
N GLU A 236 -11.10 14.39 29.93
CA GLU A 236 -11.64 15.74 29.69
C GLU A 236 -13.18 15.79 29.58
N GLY A 237 -13.87 14.65 29.72
CA GLY A 237 -15.34 14.57 29.71
C GLY A 237 -15.98 14.68 28.31
N PHE A 238 -15.19 14.58 27.24
CA PHE A 238 -15.70 14.55 25.87
C PHE A 238 -16.12 13.13 25.47
N SER A 239 -17.32 13.00 24.89
CA SER A 239 -17.75 11.72 24.29
C SER A 239 -17.01 11.50 22.98
N SER A 240 -16.37 10.34 22.82
CA SER A 240 -15.78 9.94 21.54
C SER A 240 -16.83 10.03 20.42
N PRO A 241 -16.51 10.62 19.25
CA PRO A 241 -17.48 10.75 18.16
C PRO A 241 -18.04 9.38 17.79
N ARG A 242 -19.36 9.25 17.84
CA ARG A 242 -20.04 8.02 17.40
C ARG A 242 -19.85 7.91 15.89
N ARG A 243 -19.35 6.73 15.47
CA ARG A 243 -19.17 6.35 14.06
C ARG A 243 -20.46 6.52 13.27
#